data_AF-A0A960YPA2-F1
#
_entry.id   AF-A0A960YPA2-F1
#
_cell.length_a   1.000
_cell.length_b   1.000
_cell.length_c   1.000
_cell.angle_alpha   90.00
_cell.angle_beta   90.00
_cell.angle_gamma   90.00
#
_symmetry.space_group_name_H-M   'P 1'
#
loop_
_entity.id
_entity.type
_entity.pdbx_description
1 polymer ?
#
loop_
_entity_poly.entity_id
_entity_poly.type
_entity_poly.pdbx_seq_one_letter_code
_entity_poly.pdbx_strand_id
1 'polypeptide(L)'
;TVAKDLLQTVKTKKTELLFLALFLNLLKPGGRCACIVPDGVLFGSSGAHVGIRKKIIDEHQLQAVIKMPSGVFKPYAGVSTAFLVFTKTNSGGTDQVWFYDMQADGFSLDDKRTPLDTSKHENNNLPDVLKRWQNLAAEKKRKRTDQSFLVPVDEIRQNNYDLSVNRYKEVVHEEVQYDPPKKIIAEIQKMESEIQKELEELAGMLK
;
A
#
# COMPACT_ATOMS: atom_id res chain seq x y z
N THR A 1 -26.55 -13.28 7.13
CA THR A 1 -26.14 -14.48 6.34
C THR A 1 -25.50 -14.01 5.05
N VAL A 2 -24.57 -14.78 4.46
CA VAL A 2 -23.90 -14.42 3.19
C VAL A 2 -24.63 -15.07 2.03
N ALA A 3 -24.80 -14.36 0.92
CA ALA A 3 -25.44 -14.88 -0.28
C ALA A 3 -24.63 -16.04 -0.89
N LYS A 4 -25.32 -17.10 -1.37
CA LYS A 4 -24.69 -18.36 -1.80
C LYS A 4 -23.80 -18.18 -3.04
N ASP A 5 -24.19 -17.30 -3.95
CA ASP A 5 -23.47 -16.95 -5.17
C ASP A 5 -22.12 -16.27 -4.87
N LEU A 6 -22.04 -15.42 -3.84
CA LEU A 6 -20.77 -14.82 -3.42
C LEU A 6 -19.80 -15.86 -2.84
N LEU A 7 -20.33 -16.84 -2.10
CA LEU A 7 -19.53 -17.93 -1.52
C LEU A 7 -18.99 -18.91 -2.58
N GLN A 8 -19.59 -18.95 -3.78
CA GLN A 8 -19.03 -19.69 -4.91
C GLN A 8 -17.77 -19.02 -5.46
N THR A 9 -17.71 -17.69 -5.44
CA THR A 9 -16.53 -16.93 -5.85
C THR A 9 -15.45 -16.91 -4.78
N VAL A 10 -15.81 -16.65 -3.51
CA VAL A 10 -14.86 -16.61 -2.39
C VAL A 10 -15.50 -17.10 -1.10
N LYS A 11 -14.94 -18.16 -0.50
CA LYS A 11 -15.44 -18.73 0.76
C LYS A 11 -14.97 -17.90 1.96
N THR A 12 -15.70 -16.84 2.29
CA THR A 12 -15.37 -15.95 3.42
C THR A 12 -16.60 -15.24 4.00
N LYS A 13 -16.46 -14.72 5.22
CA LYS A 13 -17.42 -13.79 5.84
C LYS A 13 -16.91 -12.34 5.86
N LYS A 14 -15.67 -12.12 5.42
CA LYS A 14 -15.03 -10.80 5.33
C LYS A 14 -15.69 -9.97 4.24
N THR A 15 -16.29 -8.86 4.63
CA THR A 15 -17.11 -8.04 3.74
C THR A 15 -16.29 -7.43 2.61
N GLU A 16 -15.05 -7.03 2.88
CA GLU A 16 -14.14 -6.45 1.89
C GLU A 16 -13.88 -7.37 0.69
N LEU A 17 -13.76 -8.69 0.94
CA LEU A 17 -13.59 -9.69 -0.12
C LEU A 17 -14.91 -10.03 -0.82
N LEU A 18 -16.01 -10.01 -0.08
CA LEU A 18 -17.35 -10.24 -0.62
C LEU A 18 -17.78 -9.13 -1.58
N PHE A 19 -17.40 -7.88 -1.32
CA PHE A 19 -17.65 -6.76 -2.25
C PHE A 19 -16.88 -6.93 -3.56
N LEU A 20 -15.62 -7.37 -3.53
CA LEU A 20 -14.89 -7.68 -4.77
C LEU A 20 -15.57 -8.79 -5.58
N ALA A 21 -16.01 -9.86 -4.91
CA ALA A 21 -16.77 -10.92 -5.55
C ALA A 21 -18.09 -10.40 -6.15
N LEU A 22 -18.79 -9.51 -5.44
CA LEU A 22 -20.01 -8.87 -5.92
C LEU A 22 -19.75 -8.01 -7.16
N PHE A 23 -18.70 -7.17 -7.16
CA PHE A 23 -18.34 -6.36 -8.32
C PHE A 23 -18.08 -7.24 -9.54
N LEU A 24 -17.32 -8.33 -9.38
CA LEU A 24 -17.10 -9.29 -10.45
C LEU A 24 -18.39 -9.92 -10.96
N ASN A 25 -19.34 -10.26 -10.08
CA ASN A 25 -20.62 -10.83 -10.49
C ASN A 25 -21.48 -9.82 -11.27
N LEU A 26 -21.50 -8.55 -10.84
CA LEU A 26 -22.33 -7.50 -11.44
C LEU A 26 -21.78 -6.95 -12.77
N LEU A 27 -20.46 -6.96 -12.95
CA LEU A 27 -19.85 -6.50 -14.19
C LEU A 27 -20.23 -7.43 -15.36
N LYS A 28 -20.53 -6.84 -16.51
CA LYS A 28 -20.57 -7.55 -17.79
C LYS A 28 -19.14 -7.76 -18.31
N PRO A 29 -18.88 -8.76 -19.18
CA PRO A 29 -17.61 -8.83 -19.91
C PRO A 29 -17.31 -7.51 -20.63
N GLY A 30 -16.07 -7.02 -20.53
CA GLY A 30 -15.64 -5.69 -20.95
C GLY A 30 -15.91 -4.57 -19.93
N GLY A 31 -16.67 -4.85 -18.87
CA GLY A 31 -16.96 -3.90 -17.79
C GLY A 31 -15.72 -3.61 -16.95
N ARG A 32 -15.53 -2.33 -16.61
CA ARG A 32 -14.39 -1.84 -15.84
C ARG A 32 -14.82 -1.48 -14.43
N CYS A 33 -13.97 -1.74 -13.45
CA CYS A 33 -14.16 -1.38 -12.07
C CYS A 33 -12.93 -0.67 -11.52
N ALA A 34 -13.16 0.40 -10.79
CA ALA A 34 -12.19 1.00 -9.88
C ALA A 34 -12.81 0.96 -8.49
N CYS A 35 -12.15 0.32 -7.54
CA CYS A 35 -12.64 0.20 -6.18
C CYS A 35 -11.53 0.44 -5.16
N ILE A 36 -11.91 0.93 -3.99
CA ILE A 36 -10.99 1.16 -2.88
C ILE A 36 -11.09 -0.02 -1.93
N VAL A 37 -9.94 -0.60 -1.61
CA VAL A 37 -9.84 -1.72 -0.69
C VAL A 37 -8.84 -1.42 0.42
N PRO A 38 -9.01 -1.97 1.64
CA PRO A 38 -7.95 -1.95 2.64
C PRO A 38 -6.72 -2.72 2.15
N ASP A 39 -5.54 -2.30 2.59
CA ASP A 39 -4.27 -2.94 2.23
C ASP A 39 -4.23 -4.45 2.52
N GLY A 40 -4.94 -4.91 3.57
CA GLY A 40 -5.05 -6.34 3.88
C GLY A 40 -5.62 -7.19 2.75
N VAL A 41 -6.36 -6.61 1.81
CA VAL A 41 -6.83 -7.30 0.60
C VAL A 41 -5.66 -7.60 -0.36
N LEU A 42 -4.63 -6.76 -0.39
CA LEU A 42 -3.48 -6.87 -1.30
C LEU A 42 -2.50 -7.98 -0.89
N PHE A 43 -2.27 -8.18 0.40
CA PHE A 43 -1.29 -9.16 0.91
C PHE A 43 -1.85 -10.23 1.84
N GLY A 44 -3.15 -10.18 2.17
CA GLY A 44 -3.75 -11.15 3.07
C GLY A 44 -3.41 -12.59 2.65
N SER A 45 -2.95 -13.41 3.59
CA SER A 45 -2.42 -14.75 3.33
C SER A 45 -3.49 -15.85 3.37
N SER A 46 -4.70 -15.55 3.87
CA SER A 46 -5.75 -16.56 3.91
C SER A 46 -6.18 -16.96 2.49
N GLY A 47 -6.61 -18.21 2.32
CA GLY A 47 -7.00 -18.74 1.01
C GLY A 47 -8.09 -17.91 0.30
N ALA A 48 -8.94 -17.21 1.04
CA ALA A 48 -9.94 -16.30 0.48
C ALA A 48 -9.29 -15.05 -0.15
N HIS A 49 -8.26 -14.47 0.48
CA HIS A 49 -7.57 -13.29 -0.07
C HIS A 49 -6.73 -13.67 -1.29
N VAL A 50 -5.95 -14.74 -1.18
CA VAL A 50 -5.17 -15.26 -2.33
C VAL A 50 -6.10 -15.65 -3.47
N GLY A 51 -7.22 -16.32 -3.16
CA GLY A 51 -8.20 -16.76 -4.15
C GLY A 51 -8.83 -15.60 -4.93
N ILE A 52 -9.26 -14.53 -4.27
CA ILE A 52 -9.85 -13.38 -4.99
C ILE A 52 -8.82 -12.64 -5.85
N ARG A 53 -7.57 -12.48 -5.36
CA ARG A 53 -6.50 -11.85 -6.14
C ARG A 53 -6.14 -12.68 -7.35
N LYS A 54 -5.99 -14.00 -7.17
CA LYS A 54 -5.79 -14.96 -8.25
C LYS A 54 -6.89 -14.87 -9.29
N LYS A 55 -8.15 -14.81 -8.86
CA LYS A 55 -9.30 -14.67 -9.78
C LYS A 55 -9.20 -13.39 -10.62
N ILE A 56 -8.93 -12.26 -9.97
CA ILE A 56 -8.79 -10.95 -10.64
C ILE A 56 -7.61 -10.94 -11.63
N ILE A 57 -6.50 -11.62 -11.30
CA ILE A 57 -5.29 -11.61 -12.14
C ILE A 57 -5.38 -12.61 -13.30
N ASP A 58 -5.82 -13.84 -13.03
CA ASP A 58 -5.76 -14.94 -14.00
C ASP A 58 -7.04 -15.04 -14.86
N GLU A 59 -8.21 -14.76 -14.31
CA GLU A 59 -9.49 -14.84 -15.06
C GLU A 59 -9.93 -13.49 -15.64
N HIS A 60 -9.37 -12.40 -15.12
CA HIS A 60 -9.71 -11.03 -15.49
C HIS A 60 -8.45 -10.22 -15.82
N GLN A 61 -8.62 -8.93 -16.10
CA GLN A 61 -7.51 -8.04 -16.42
C GLN A 61 -7.32 -7.02 -15.30
N LEU A 62 -6.37 -7.28 -14.40
CA LEU A 62 -5.89 -6.27 -13.44
C LEU A 62 -5.00 -5.28 -14.17
N GLN A 63 -5.32 -3.99 -14.08
CA GLN A 63 -4.60 -2.95 -14.81
C GLN A 63 -3.73 -2.10 -13.87
N ALA A 64 -4.23 -1.77 -12.67
CA ALA A 64 -3.48 -0.98 -11.70
C ALA A 64 -3.79 -1.29 -10.24
N VAL A 65 -2.77 -1.04 -9.41
CA VAL A 65 -2.84 -0.96 -7.96
C VAL A 65 -2.20 0.35 -7.51
N ILE A 66 -2.99 1.29 -7.01
CA ILE A 66 -2.51 2.57 -6.50
C ILE A 66 -2.63 2.53 -4.98
N LYS A 67 -1.51 2.36 -4.30
CA LYS A 67 -1.45 2.40 -2.83
C LYS A 67 -1.62 3.83 -2.38
N MET A 68 -2.43 4.03 -1.35
CA MET A 68 -2.69 5.31 -0.70
C MET A 68 -2.11 5.30 0.72
N PRO A 69 -1.62 6.44 1.22
CA PRO A 69 -1.03 6.50 2.55
C PRO A 69 -2.13 6.36 3.62
N SER A 70 -1.74 5.86 4.80
CA SER A 70 -2.62 5.88 5.97
C SER A 70 -2.95 7.32 6.32
N GLY A 71 -4.24 7.65 6.42
CA GLY A 71 -4.70 9.00 6.75
C GLY A 71 -5.57 9.68 5.69
N VAL A 72 -5.60 9.15 4.46
CA VAL A 72 -6.52 9.66 3.41
C VAL A 72 -7.98 9.67 3.86
N PHE A 73 -8.38 8.69 4.67
CA PHE A 73 -9.75 8.55 5.17
C PHE A 73 -9.93 8.97 6.63
N LYS A 74 -8.93 9.61 7.26
CA LYS A 74 -9.11 10.15 8.61
C LYS A 74 -10.12 11.30 8.62
N PRO A 75 -10.84 11.52 9.74
CA PRO A 75 -10.78 10.77 11.00
C PRO A 75 -11.56 9.43 10.99
N TYR A 76 -12.25 9.09 9.89
CA TYR A 76 -13.15 7.94 9.82
C TYR A 76 -12.41 6.59 9.78
N ALA A 77 -11.28 6.53 9.08
CA ALA A 77 -10.46 5.32 8.99
C ALA A 77 -8.96 5.68 8.95
N GLY A 78 -8.20 5.07 9.85
CA GLY A 78 -6.74 5.23 9.93
C GLY A 78 -5.93 4.18 9.16
N VAL A 79 -6.59 3.23 8.50
CA VAL A 79 -5.91 2.16 7.77
C VAL A 79 -5.39 2.63 6.41
N SER A 80 -4.29 2.04 5.97
CA SER A 80 -3.80 2.17 4.59
C SER A 80 -4.74 1.45 3.63
N THR A 81 -4.91 2.01 2.44
CA THR A 81 -5.88 1.56 1.43
C THR A 81 -5.26 1.64 0.04
N ALA A 82 -5.88 1.00 -0.95
CA ALA A 82 -5.46 1.10 -2.33
C ALA A 82 -6.63 1.13 -3.30
N PHE A 83 -6.43 1.80 -4.44
CA PHE A 83 -7.30 1.63 -5.60
C PHE A 83 -6.88 0.39 -6.38
N LEU A 84 -7.85 -0.48 -6.64
CA LEU A 84 -7.74 -1.56 -7.61
C LEU A 84 -8.51 -1.17 -8.87
N VAL A 85 -7.85 -1.22 -10.02
CA VAL A 85 -8.45 -0.98 -11.33
C VAL A 85 -8.36 -2.25 -12.16
N PHE A 86 -9.49 -2.84 -12.50
CA PHE A 86 -9.56 -4.07 -13.29
C PHE A 86 -10.72 -4.07 -14.27
N THR A 87 -10.60 -4.90 -15.31
CA THR A 87 -11.64 -5.14 -16.31
C THR A 87 -12.04 -6.60 -16.27
N LYS A 88 -13.35 -6.88 -16.25
CA LYS A 88 -13.86 -8.24 -16.33
C LYS A 88 -13.77 -8.74 -17.77
N THR A 89 -12.98 -9.78 -18.01
CA THR A 89 -12.81 -10.37 -19.34
C THR A 89 -13.29 -11.82 -19.43
N ASN A 90 -13.27 -12.56 -18.31
CA ASN A 90 -13.48 -14.02 -18.21
C ASN A 90 -12.47 -14.87 -19.01
N SER A 91 -11.42 -14.25 -19.54
CA SER A 91 -10.39 -14.89 -20.36
C SER A 91 -8.97 -14.49 -19.93
N GLY A 92 -8.83 -13.81 -18.78
CA GLY A 92 -7.57 -13.21 -18.36
C GLY A 92 -7.20 -11.97 -19.18
N GLY A 93 -5.90 -11.80 -19.44
CA GLY A 93 -5.35 -10.65 -20.18
C GLY A 93 -4.55 -9.67 -19.33
N THR A 94 -4.23 -10.05 -18.08
CA THR A 94 -3.24 -9.34 -17.25
C THR A 94 -1.83 -9.71 -17.73
N ASP A 95 -1.14 -8.81 -18.44
CA ASP A 95 0.26 -8.99 -18.82
C ASP A 95 1.20 -8.32 -17.82
N GLN A 96 0.90 -7.06 -17.49
CA GLN A 96 1.63 -6.24 -16.54
C GLN A 96 0.63 -5.43 -15.71
N VAL A 97 0.94 -5.24 -14.44
CA VAL A 97 0.14 -4.45 -13.52
C VAL A 97 0.92 -3.18 -13.16
N TRP A 98 0.26 -2.03 -13.29
CA TRP A 98 0.87 -0.76 -12.90
C TRP A 98 0.71 -0.53 -11.40
N PHE A 99 1.83 -0.34 -10.73
CA PHE A 99 1.87 0.01 -9.31
C PHE A 99 2.22 1.48 -9.14
N TYR A 100 1.52 2.17 -8.25
CA TYR A 100 1.81 3.55 -7.87
C TYR A 100 1.78 3.70 -6.34
N ASP A 101 2.81 4.30 -5.77
CA ASP A 101 2.96 4.58 -4.34
C ASP A 101 2.56 6.03 -4.04
N MET A 102 1.27 6.27 -3.82
CA MET A 102 0.75 7.59 -3.49
C MET A 102 1.16 7.96 -2.07
N GLN A 103 1.75 9.14 -1.90
CA GLN A 103 2.21 9.67 -0.62
C GLN A 103 1.29 10.77 -0.07
N ALA A 104 0.56 11.47 -0.93
CA ALA A 104 -0.31 12.56 -0.52
C ALA A 104 -1.47 12.79 -1.50
N ASP A 105 -2.60 13.25 -0.97
CA ASP A 105 -3.87 13.46 -1.70
C ASP A 105 -4.36 14.92 -1.69
N GLY A 106 -3.52 15.87 -1.30
CA GLY A 106 -3.83 17.29 -1.20
C GLY A 106 -4.24 17.76 0.19
N PHE A 107 -4.26 16.87 1.18
CA PHE A 107 -4.61 17.18 2.58
C PHE A 107 -3.58 16.61 3.54
N SER A 108 -3.49 17.16 4.76
CA SER A 108 -2.73 16.53 5.84
C SER A 108 -3.27 15.12 6.11
N LEU A 109 -2.39 14.20 6.51
CA LEU A 109 -2.74 12.82 6.84
C LEU A 109 -3.09 12.63 8.33
N ASP A 110 -3.41 13.73 9.02
CA ASP A 110 -3.90 13.77 10.39
C ASP A 110 -5.43 13.85 10.44
N ASP A 111 -5.99 13.82 11.65
CA ASP A 111 -7.45 13.84 11.84
C ASP A 111 -8.10 15.16 11.44
N LYS A 112 -7.30 16.23 11.30
CA LYS A 112 -7.79 17.55 10.90
C LYS A 112 -8.00 17.67 9.40
N ARG A 113 -7.25 16.88 8.59
CA ARG A 113 -7.35 16.87 7.11
C ARG A 113 -7.33 18.29 6.54
N THR A 114 -6.32 19.06 6.91
CA THR A 114 -6.16 20.45 6.48
C THR A 114 -5.70 20.47 5.02
N PRO A 115 -6.31 21.28 4.14
CA PRO A 115 -5.84 21.43 2.77
C PRO A 115 -4.38 21.87 2.70
N LEU A 116 -3.61 21.23 1.82
CA LEU A 116 -2.21 21.57 1.55
C LEU A 116 -2.09 22.29 0.20
N ASP A 117 -0.90 22.85 -0.06
CA ASP A 117 -0.59 23.45 -1.36
C ASP A 117 -0.51 22.36 -2.44
N THR A 118 -1.58 22.26 -3.23
CA THR A 118 -1.76 21.23 -4.27
C THR A 118 -0.91 21.47 -5.51
N SER A 119 -0.19 22.61 -5.62
CA SER A 119 0.75 22.85 -6.71
C SER A 119 2.02 22.00 -6.58
N LYS A 120 2.33 21.53 -5.36
CA LYS A 120 3.49 20.70 -5.07
C LYS A 120 3.15 19.22 -5.14
N HIS A 121 3.96 18.46 -5.87
CA HIS A 121 3.80 17.01 -6.00
C HIS A 121 3.84 16.31 -4.63
N GLU A 122 4.72 16.72 -3.72
CA GLU A 122 4.83 16.15 -2.36
C GLU A 122 3.53 16.23 -1.54
N ASN A 123 2.66 17.20 -1.85
CA ASN A 123 1.40 17.42 -1.16
C ASN A 123 0.20 16.82 -1.89
N ASN A 124 0.28 16.62 -3.21
CA ASN A 124 -0.81 16.05 -4.00
C ASN A 124 -0.29 15.26 -5.20
N ASN A 125 -0.40 13.94 -5.14
CA ASN A 125 0.01 13.05 -6.22
C ASN A 125 -1.12 12.75 -7.23
N LEU A 126 -2.39 13.06 -6.94
CA LEU A 126 -3.52 12.68 -7.80
C LEU A 126 -3.40 13.17 -9.26
N PRO A 127 -2.94 14.40 -9.53
CA PRO A 127 -2.72 14.85 -10.91
C PRO A 127 -1.65 14.04 -11.64
N ASP A 128 -0.58 13.65 -10.95
CA ASP A 128 0.49 12.84 -11.50
C ASP A 128 0.04 11.39 -11.74
N VAL A 129 -0.75 10.81 -10.82
CA VAL A 129 -1.41 9.50 -11.01
C VAL A 129 -2.23 9.51 -12.30
N LEU A 130 -3.08 10.51 -12.50
CA LEU A 130 -3.93 10.61 -13.68
C LEU A 130 -3.09 10.76 -14.97
N LYS A 131 -2.08 11.64 -14.95
CA LYS A 131 -1.20 11.89 -16.09
C LYS A 131 -0.44 10.62 -16.51
N ARG A 132 0.11 9.88 -15.53
CA ARG A 132 0.84 8.63 -15.81
C ARG A 132 -0.08 7.50 -16.22
N TRP A 133 -1.26 7.41 -15.62
CA TRP A 133 -2.27 6.44 -16.01
C TRP A 133 -2.69 6.58 -17.47
N GLN A 134 -2.79 7.80 -17.97
CA GLN A 134 -3.09 8.08 -19.38
C GLN A 134 -1.91 7.75 -20.32
N ASN A 135 -0.70 7.58 -19.80
CA ASN A 135 0.51 7.32 -20.58
C ASN A 135 1.36 6.18 -20.00
N LEU A 136 0.76 5.01 -19.81
CA LEU A 136 1.44 3.81 -19.30
C LEU A 136 2.61 3.34 -20.18
N ALA A 137 2.64 3.71 -21.46
CA ALA A 137 3.75 3.37 -22.34
C ALA A 137 5.09 3.98 -21.87
N ALA A 138 5.05 5.17 -21.27
CA ALA A 138 6.22 5.83 -20.70
C ALA A 138 6.73 5.15 -19.41
N GLU A 139 5.86 4.41 -18.71
CA GLU A 139 6.21 3.72 -17.45
C GLU A 139 7.09 2.49 -17.67
N LYS A 140 7.20 1.96 -18.90
CA LYS A 140 8.00 0.77 -19.23
C LYS A 140 9.50 0.91 -18.94
N LYS A 141 10.00 2.14 -18.89
CA LYS A 141 11.44 2.44 -18.64
C LYS A 141 11.75 2.73 -17.17
N ARG A 142 10.73 2.75 -16.31
CA ARG A 142 10.88 3.13 -14.90
C ARG A 142 11.46 2.00 -14.08
N LYS A 143 12.24 2.39 -13.08
CA LYS A 143 12.91 1.45 -12.18
C LYS A 143 12.00 1.09 -11.01
N ARG A 144 12.28 -0.03 -10.36
CA ARG A 144 11.60 -0.45 -9.12
C ARG A 144 11.80 0.50 -7.94
N THR A 145 12.75 1.43 -8.05
CA THR A 145 13.00 2.51 -7.08
C THR A 145 12.06 3.71 -7.24
N ASP A 146 11.41 3.85 -8.42
CA ASP A 146 10.54 4.98 -8.72
C ASP A 146 9.21 4.89 -7.95
N GLN A 147 8.50 6.02 -7.89
CA GLN A 147 7.17 6.08 -7.28
C GLN A 147 6.12 5.22 -8.00
N SER A 148 6.34 4.92 -9.27
CA SER A 148 5.47 4.06 -10.06
C SER A 148 6.26 3.21 -11.05
N PHE A 149 5.79 2.00 -11.30
CA PHE A 149 6.44 1.03 -12.19
C PHE A 149 5.46 -0.08 -12.62
N LEU A 150 5.81 -0.81 -13.68
CA LEU A 150 5.03 -1.93 -14.21
C LEU A 150 5.61 -3.26 -13.72
N VAL A 151 4.80 -4.11 -13.08
CA VAL A 151 5.22 -5.46 -12.65
C VAL A 151 4.65 -6.51 -13.61
N PRO A 152 5.49 -7.38 -14.20
CA PRO A 152 5.01 -8.53 -14.98
C PRO A 152 4.14 -9.47 -14.16
N VAL A 153 3.07 -9.98 -14.75
CA VAL A 153 2.13 -10.88 -14.07
C VAL A 153 2.80 -12.15 -13.51
N ASP A 154 3.84 -12.65 -14.19
CA ASP A 154 4.52 -13.88 -13.76
C ASP A 154 5.28 -13.69 -12.45
N GLU A 155 5.84 -12.50 -12.21
CA GLU A 155 6.45 -12.13 -10.95
C GLU A 155 5.41 -12.09 -9.82
N ILE A 156 4.20 -11.61 -10.13
CA ILE A 156 3.08 -11.58 -9.18
C ILE A 156 2.63 -13.01 -8.84
N ARG A 157 2.55 -13.90 -9.82
CA ARG A 157 2.22 -15.31 -9.61
C ARG A 157 3.25 -16.02 -8.74
N GLN A 158 4.54 -15.76 -8.97
CA GLN A 158 5.64 -16.31 -8.16
C GLN A 158 5.59 -15.81 -6.71
N ASN A 159 5.16 -14.57 -6.49
CA ASN A 159 4.98 -13.97 -5.17
C ASN A 159 3.60 -14.27 -4.55
N ASN A 160 2.99 -15.41 -4.87
CA ASN A 160 1.71 -15.86 -4.32
C ASN A 160 0.57 -14.82 -4.46
N TYR A 161 0.56 -14.13 -5.60
CA TYR A 161 -0.41 -13.09 -5.93
C TYR A 161 -0.42 -11.92 -4.95
N ASP A 162 0.69 -11.62 -4.26
CA ASP A 162 0.83 -10.42 -3.41
C ASP A 162 0.76 -9.15 -4.28
N LEU A 163 -0.15 -8.25 -3.95
CA LEU A 163 -0.36 -6.98 -4.67
C LEU A 163 0.14 -5.78 -3.87
N SER A 164 1.06 -5.98 -2.94
CA SER A 164 1.68 -4.88 -2.20
C SER A 164 2.75 -4.20 -3.03
N VAL A 165 2.65 -2.88 -3.21
CA VAL A 165 3.71 -2.10 -3.88
C VAL A 165 5.08 -2.36 -3.23
N ASN A 166 5.13 -2.43 -1.89
CA ASN A 166 6.36 -2.66 -1.13
C ASN A 166 7.04 -4.01 -1.43
N ARG A 167 6.31 -5.01 -1.94
CA ARG A 167 6.90 -6.31 -2.31
C ARG A 167 7.84 -6.20 -3.50
N TYR A 168 7.52 -5.29 -4.42
CA TYR A 168 8.20 -5.12 -5.71
C TYR A 168 9.07 -3.87 -5.77
N LYS A 169 8.94 -2.99 -4.78
CA LYS A 169 9.73 -1.77 -4.68
C LYS A 169 11.12 -2.12 -4.19
N GLU A 170 12.14 -1.76 -4.97
CA GLU A 170 13.53 -1.86 -4.52
C GLU A 170 13.80 -0.66 -3.61
N VAL A 171 13.95 -0.96 -2.31
CA VAL A 171 14.46 0.04 -1.36
C VAL A 171 15.98 0.04 -1.52
N VAL A 172 16.52 1.12 -2.08
CA VAL A 172 17.96 1.38 -2.00
C VAL A 172 18.25 1.66 -0.52
N HIS A 173 18.72 0.65 0.21
CA HIS A 173 19.30 0.90 1.51
C HIS A 173 20.60 1.68 1.28
N GLU A 174 20.56 2.98 1.54
CA GLU A 174 21.78 3.64 1.99
C GLU A 174 22.20 2.90 3.27
N GLU A 175 23.38 2.30 3.28
CA GLU A 175 23.96 1.78 4.51
C GLU A 175 24.05 2.96 5.47
N VAL A 176 23.11 3.02 6.40
CA VAL A 176 23.21 3.94 7.52
C VAL A 176 24.45 3.51 8.26
N GLN A 177 25.52 4.30 8.17
CA GLN A 177 26.70 4.08 9.01
C GLN A 177 26.25 4.21 10.46
N TYR A 178 26.08 3.07 11.12
CA TYR A 178 25.92 3.03 12.55
C TYR A 178 27.27 3.18 13.20
N ASP A 179 27.32 3.97 14.27
CA ASP A 179 28.46 3.95 15.16
C ASP A 179 28.68 2.51 15.69
N PRO A 180 29.92 2.07 15.87
CA PRO A 180 30.21 0.75 16.41
C PRO A 180 29.48 0.53 17.75
N PRO A 181 28.94 -0.66 18.04
CA PRO A 181 28.20 -0.92 19.28
C PRO A 181 28.95 -0.49 20.55
N LYS A 182 30.29 -0.58 20.55
CA LYS A 182 31.14 -0.10 21.64
C LYS A 182 31.00 1.40 21.92
N LYS A 183 30.87 2.22 20.87
CA LYS A 183 30.71 3.68 20.98
C LYS A 183 29.33 4.03 21.52
N ILE A 184 28.29 3.36 21.02
CA ILE A 184 26.92 3.51 21.52
C ILE A 184 26.84 3.13 23.01
N ILE A 185 27.44 2.01 23.42
CA ILE A 185 27.48 1.58 24.83
C ILE A 185 28.24 2.59 25.70
N ALA A 186 29.36 3.13 25.22
CA ALA A 186 30.12 4.15 25.95
C ALA A 186 29.33 5.45 26.13
N GLU A 187 28.58 5.87 25.12
CA GLU A 187 27.69 7.04 25.20
C GLU A 187 26.54 6.81 26.17
N ILE A 188 25.93 5.62 26.18
CA ILE A 188 24.89 5.23 27.15
C ILE A 188 25.44 5.30 28.58
N GLN A 189 26.60 4.70 28.84
CA GLN A 189 27.23 4.73 30.17
C GLN A 189 27.55 6.14 30.63
N LYS A 190 27.97 7.01 29.71
CA LYS A 190 28.24 8.42 30.01
C LYS A 190 26.94 9.14 30.40
N MET A 191 25.86 8.96 29.63
CA MET A 191 24.55 9.54 29.92
C MET A 191 24.00 9.04 31.26
N GLU A 192 24.12 7.75 31.57
CA GLU A 192 23.72 7.22 32.88
C GLU A 192 24.48 7.87 34.03
N SER A 193 25.79 8.09 33.88
CA SER A 193 26.60 8.77 34.89
C SER A 193 26.19 10.23 35.08
N GLU A 194 25.83 10.93 34.00
CA GLU A 194 25.33 12.31 34.06
C GLU A 194 23.97 12.37 34.77
N ILE A 195 23.04 11.48 34.42
CA ILE A 195 21.72 11.34 35.07
C ILE A 195 21.88 11.05 36.57
N GLN A 196 22.75 10.13 36.94
CA GLN A 196 22.99 9.76 38.34
C GLN A 196 23.47 10.96 39.16
N LYS A 197 24.37 11.75 38.59
CA LYS A 197 24.93 12.94 39.24
C LYS A 197 23.87 14.04 39.42
N GLU A 198 23.08 14.31 38.38
CA GLU A 198 21.98 15.29 38.47
C GLU A 198 20.92 14.87 39.50
N LEU A 199 20.62 13.57 39.61
CA LEU A 199 19.71 13.04 40.63
C LEU A 199 20.25 13.24 42.05
N GLU A 200 21.55 13.04 42.28
CA GLU A 200 22.18 13.30 43.57
C GLU A 200 22.17 14.79 43.94
N GLU A 201 22.42 15.67 42.98
CA GLU A 201 22.31 17.13 43.16
C GLU A 201 20.88 17.54 43.55
N LEU A 202 19.87 17.03 42.83
CA LEU A 202 18.44 17.24 43.15
C LEU A 202 18.06 16.71 44.54
N ALA A 203 18.54 15.52 44.91
CA ALA A 203 18.30 14.95 46.24
C ALA A 203 18.97 15.78 47.35
N GLY A 204 20.13 16.38 47.08
CA GLY A 204 20.82 17.28 48.00
C GLY A 204 20.08 18.59 48.26
N MET A 205 19.30 19.08 47.30
CA MET A 205 18.49 20.31 47.43
C MET A 205 17.21 20.12 48.25
N LEU A 206 16.82 18.89 48.57
CA LEU A 206 15.66 18.56 49.40
C LEU A 206 15.99 18.45 50.91
N LYS A 207 17.20 18.82 51.32
CA LYS A 207 17.63 18.92 52.73
C LYS A 207 17.55 20.33 53.27
#